data_AF-A0A1J5RKL4-F1
#
_entry.id   AF-A0A1J5RKL4-F1
#
_cell.length_a   1.000
_cell.length_b   1.000
_cell.length_c   1.000
_cell.angle_alpha   90.00
_cell.angle_beta   90.00
_cell.angle_gamma   90.00
#
_symmetry.space_group_name_H-M   'P 1'
#
loop_
_entity.id
_entity.type
_entity.pdbx_description
1 polymer ?
#
loop_
_entity_poly.entity_id
_entity_poly.type
_entity_poly.pdbx_seq_one_letter_code
_entity_poly.pdbx_strand_id
1 'polypeptide(L)'
;MKGVGLRFLWYVTLVGCLAYLPRAMAEMPSSLLIGGVFEYMIQPGDYLIKIGARFGVAAEVLARDNGLKYSAKLMPGQKLTVDNRHIVPELREDGLLINIPQRMLYYFHDWELAAAYPVGLGKPSWPTPAGGFSVIDKVANKTWRVPKSIQEEMRREGQAAKTEVPPGFDNPLGKYWLGLSLTSIGIHGTSAPASIYLFQSHGCIRLHPDDIEALFAQIERGVTGSIIYVPLLLTESEGRIFIEAHQDIYHKVDVSLSALEEMAQDAMLSDRIDWSRAADVLELKDGVARDVTLSSQTP
;
A
#
# COMPACT_ATOMS: atom_id res chain seq x y z
N MET A 1 -75.56 -3.67 -55.37
CA MET A 1 -74.18 -3.19 -55.60
C MET A 1 -73.34 -3.49 -54.37
N LYS A 2 -72.22 -4.21 -54.55
CA LYS A 2 -71.06 -4.37 -53.64
C LYS A 2 -71.40 -5.12 -52.32
N GLY A 3 -70.87 -6.31 -52.00
CA GLY A 3 -69.50 -6.81 -52.12
C GLY A 3 -68.93 -6.91 -50.69
N VAL A 4 -69.21 -8.00 -49.97
CA VAL A 4 -68.74 -8.26 -48.60
C VAL A 4 -67.44 -9.04 -48.67
N GLY A 5 -66.35 -8.48 -48.12
CA GLY A 5 -65.06 -9.14 -47.97
C GLY A 5 -64.45 -8.75 -46.62
N LEU A 6 -64.41 -9.72 -45.71
CA LEU A 6 -63.91 -9.62 -44.34
C LEU A 6 -62.37 -9.49 -44.34
N ARG A 7 -61.81 -8.47 -43.69
CA ARG A 7 -60.37 -8.35 -43.43
C ARG A 7 -60.11 -8.33 -41.92
N PHE A 8 -59.43 -9.36 -41.43
CA PHE A 8 -58.83 -9.41 -40.09
C PHE A 8 -57.56 -8.55 -40.08
N LEU A 9 -57.48 -7.61 -39.14
CA LEU A 9 -56.29 -6.80 -38.86
C LEU A 9 -55.62 -7.37 -37.59
N TRP A 10 -54.41 -7.92 -37.71
CA TRP A 10 -53.60 -8.31 -36.57
C TRP A 10 -52.85 -7.08 -36.04
N TYR A 11 -53.08 -6.72 -34.77
CA TYR A 11 -52.27 -5.76 -34.04
C TYR A 11 -50.98 -6.47 -33.60
N VAL A 12 -49.83 -6.03 -34.12
CA VAL A 12 -48.51 -6.39 -33.59
C VAL A 12 -48.09 -5.29 -32.62
N THR A 13 -48.12 -5.58 -31.32
CA THR A 13 -47.53 -4.73 -30.29
C THR A 13 -46.01 -4.90 -30.33
N LEU A 14 -45.29 -3.86 -30.76
CA LEU A 14 -43.83 -3.78 -30.59
C LEU A 14 -43.52 -3.64 -29.09
N VAL A 15 -43.07 -4.72 -28.46
CA VAL A 15 -42.40 -4.64 -27.15
C VAL A 15 -40.98 -4.15 -27.42
N GLY A 16 -40.71 -2.89 -27.10
CA GLY A 16 -39.36 -2.36 -27.07
C GLY A 16 -38.56 -3.02 -25.95
N CYS A 17 -37.73 -4.00 -26.28
CA CYS A 17 -36.63 -4.41 -25.41
C CYS A 17 -35.65 -3.24 -25.33
N LEU A 18 -35.71 -2.46 -24.24
CA LEU A 18 -34.53 -1.72 -23.79
C LEU A 18 -33.50 -2.77 -23.36
N ALA A 19 -32.58 -3.10 -24.27
CA ALA A 19 -31.35 -3.75 -23.89
C ALA A 19 -30.62 -2.80 -22.94
N TYR A 20 -30.64 -3.12 -21.64
CA TYR A 20 -29.63 -2.64 -20.72
C TYR A 20 -28.31 -3.18 -21.25
N LEU A 21 -27.60 -2.36 -22.04
CA LEU A 21 -26.19 -2.60 -22.26
C LEU A 21 -25.54 -2.47 -20.89
N PRO A 22 -24.89 -3.51 -20.34
CA PRO A 22 -24.02 -3.30 -19.20
C PRO A 22 -23.07 -2.19 -19.62
N ARG A 23 -23.02 -1.12 -18.82
CA ARG A 23 -21.98 -0.10 -18.92
C ARG A 23 -20.69 -0.88 -19.08
N ALA A 24 -20.05 -0.71 -20.24
CA ALA A 24 -18.80 -1.40 -20.55
C ALA A 24 -17.96 -1.36 -19.28
N MET A 25 -17.56 -2.53 -18.80
CA MET A 25 -16.58 -2.64 -17.72
C MET A 25 -15.48 -1.67 -18.12
N ALA A 26 -15.39 -0.53 -17.42
CA ALA A 26 -14.31 0.41 -17.66
C ALA A 26 -13.05 -0.43 -17.63
N GLU A 27 -12.20 -0.29 -18.66
CA GLU A 27 -10.94 -1.01 -18.73
C GLU A 27 -10.27 -0.87 -17.36
N MET A 28 -10.31 -1.96 -16.58
CA MET A 28 -9.70 -2.00 -15.26
C MET A 28 -8.25 -1.57 -15.45
N PRO A 29 -7.70 -0.73 -14.56
CA PRO A 29 -6.36 -0.19 -14.74
C PRO A 29 -5.41 -1.34 -15.12
N SER A 30 -4.77 -1.21 -16.29
CA SER A 30 -4.05 -2.30 -16.94
C SER A 30 -2.77 -2.71 -16.22
N SER A 31 -2.41 -2.02 -15.14
CA SER A 31 -1.20 -2.27 -14.38
C SER A 31 -1.48 -2.26 -12.88
N LEU A 32 -1.14 -3.37 -12.22
CA LEU A 32 -1.00 -3.47 -10.78
C LEU A 32 0.36 -2.96 -10.29
N LEU A 33 1.20 -2.39 -11.17
CA LEU A 33 2.51 -1.87 -10.83
C LEU A 33 2.44 -0.34 -10.71
N ILE A 34 2.79 0.18 -9.54
CA ILE A 34 2.87 1.61 -9.28
C ILE A 34 4.31 2.03 -8.99
N GLY A 35 4.55 3.34 -8.93
CA GLY A 35 5.89 3.89 -8.71
C GLY A 35 6.76 3.80 -9.95
N GLY A 36 8.07 3.90 -9.77
CA GLY A 36 9.02 3.89 -10.88
C GLY A 36 10.48 3.94 -10.44
N VAL A 37 11.35 4.08 -11.43
CA VAL A 37 12.78 4.34 -11.22
C VAL A 37 13.08 5.78 -11.64
N PHE A 38 13.64 6.57 -10.74
CA PHE A 38 13.95 7.99 -11.01
C PHE A 38 15.19 8.46 -10.25
N GLU A 39 15.76 9.58 -10.70
CA GLU A 39 16.83 10.27 -10.00
C GLU A 39 16.26 11.28 -9.00
N TYR A 40 16.62 11.12 -7.73
CA TYR A 40 16.35 12.08 -6.67
C TYR A 40 17.59 12.94 -6.42
N MET A 41 17.42 14.26 -6.39
CA MET A 41 18.47 15.18 -5.98
C MET A 41 18.41 15.40 -4.47
N ILE A 42 19.46 14.96 -3.77
CA ILE A 42 19.57 15.04 -2.31
C ILE A 42 19.41 16.50 -1.85
N GLN A 43 18.54 16.71 -0.87
CA GLN A 43 18.27 18.00 -0.26
C GLN A 43 19.03 18.18 1.07
N PRO A 44 19.21 19.43 1.55
CA PRO A 44 19.76 19.68 2.87
C PRO A 44 18.99 18.93 3.99
N GLY A 45 19.73 18.20 4.83
CA GLY A 45 19.16 17.44 5.95
C GLY A 45 18.62 16.07 5.56
N ASP A 46 18.85 15.60 4.35
CA ASP A 46 18.52 14.24 3.94
C ASP A 46 19.52 13.21 4.46
N TYR A 47 18.97 12.04 4.73
CA TYR A 47 19.67 10.80 5.04
C TYR A 47 18.79 9.65 4.53
N LEU A 48 19.39 8.48 4.31
CA LEU A 48 18.74 7.37 3.60
C LEU A 48 17.39 6.97 4.20
N ILE A 49 17.27 6.91 5.54
CA ILE A 49 15.99 6.59 6.22
C ILE A 49 14.92 7.64 5.91
N LYS A 50 15.25 8.93 5.93
CA LYS A 50 14.28 10.00 5.61
C LYS A 50 13.83 9.94 4.16
N ILE A 51 14.74 9.69 3.23
CA ILE A 51 14.42 9.51 1.80
C ILE A 51 13.54 8.27 1.61
N GLY A 52 13.93 7.15 2.22
CA GLY A 52 13.20 5.89 2.16
C GLY A 52 11.79 5.98 2.72
N ALA A 53 11.64 6.63 3.88
CA ALA A 53 10.36 6.92 4.51
C ALA A 53 9.41 7.73 3.60
N ARG A 54 9.97 8.61 2.74
CA ARG A 54 9.17 9.39 1.79
C ARG A 54 8.74 8.59 0.57
N PHE A 55 9.62 7.72 0.06
CA PHE A 55 9.40 7.05 -1.23
C PHE A 55 8.92 5.61 -1.12
N GLY A 56 8.87 5.01 0.08
CA GLY A 56 8.46 3.62 0.24
C GLY A 56 9.60 2.63 -0.03
N VAL A 57 10.83 3.01 0.30
CA VAL A 57 12.02 2.17 0.04
C VAL A 57 12.83 2.04 1.31
N ALA A 58 13.31 0.84 1.64
CA ALA A 58 14.15 0.66 2.82
C ALA A 58 15.51 1.35 2.62
N ALA A 59 16.07 1.94 3.68
CA ALA A 59 17.32 2.69 3.59
C ALA A 59 18.51 1.82 3.17
N GLU A 60 18.50 0.54 3.55
CA GLU A 60 19.46 -0.49 3.15
C GLU A 60 19.42 -0.73 1.64
N VAL A 61 18.22 -0.69 1.06
CA VAL A 61 17.98 -0.89 -0.37
C VAL A 61 18.45 0.33 -1.16
N LEU A 62 18.09 1.53 -0.70
CA LEU A 62 18.63 2.77 -1.26
C LEU A 62 20.16 2.81 -1.22
N ALA A 63 20.76 2.39 -0.11
CA ALA A 63 22.22 2.32 0.02
C ALA A 63 22.82 1.36 -1.02
N ARG A 64 22.33 0.12 -1.05
CA ARG A 64 22.83 -0.94 -1.92
C ARG A 64 22.70 -0.59 -3.40
N ASP A 65 21.52 -0.16 -3.83
CA ASP A 65 21.22 0.13 -5.24
C ASP A 65 22.01 1.34 -5.77
N ASN A 66 22.57 2.16 -4.87
CA ASN A 66 23.43 3.30 -5.20
C ASN A 66 24.91 3.07 -4.87
N GLY A 67 25.31 1.86 -4.48
CA GLY A 67 26.70 1.56 -4.10
C GLY A 67 27.21 2.33 -2.88
N LEU A 68 26.30 2.75 -1.99
CA LEU A 68 26.59 3.50 -0.77
C LEU A 68 26.63 2.57 0.44
N LYS A 69 27.38 2.98 1.46
CA LYS A 69 27.24 2.39 2.81
C LYS A 69 25.95 2.91 3.43
N TYR A 70 25.30 2.11 4.28
CA TYR A 70 24.14 2.56 5.06
C TYR A 70 24.41 3.82 5.89
N SER A 71 25.63 3.97 6.41
CA SER A 71 26.07 5.14 7.17
C SER A 71 26.62 6.28 6.31
N ALA A 72 26.47 6.20 4.98
CA ALA A 72 27.00 7.22 4.08
C ALA A 72 26.38 8.59 4.38
N LYS A 73 27.24 9.59 4.52
CA LYS A 73 26.81 10.98 4.56
C LYS A 73 26.41 11.41 3.16
N LEU A 74 25.16 11.83 3.01
CA LEU A 74 24.62 12.33 1.75
C LEU A 74 24.96 13.82 1.59
N MET A 75 25.37 14.22 0.38
CA MET A 75 25.71 15.60 0.06
C MET A 75 24.59 16.26 -0.74
N PRO A 76 24.08 17.45 -0.33
CA PRO A 76 23.08 18.16 -1.12
C PRO A 76 23.52 18.37 -2.57
N GLY A 77 22.61 18.13 -3.52
CA GLY A 77 22.87 18.17 -4.96
C GLY A 77 23.41 16.87 -5.56
N GLN A 78 23.84 15.90 -4.73
CA GLN A 78 24.16 14.55 -5.19
C GLN A 78 22.89 13.87 -5.72
N LYS A 79 23.03 13.11 -6.81
CA LYS A 79 21.95 12.28 -7.36
C LYS A 79 21.91 10.91 -6.68
N LEU A 80 20.71 10.45 -6.39
CA LEU A 80 20.41 9.14 -5.84
C LEU A 80 19.34 8.49 -6.73
N THR A 81 19.60 7.30 -7.26
CA THR A 81 18.58 6.51 -7.95
C THR A 81 17.62 5.92 -6.92
N VAL A 82 16.33 6.13 -7.12
CA VAL A 82 15.27 5.57 -6.28
C VAL A 82 14.41 4.67 -7.17
N ASP A 83 14.32 3.39 -6.79
CA ASP A 83 13.36 2.43 -7.34
C ASP A 83 12.29 2.19 -6.28
N ASN A 84 11.09 2.74 -6.48
CA ASN A 84 9.97 2.61 -5.57
C ASN A 84 8.78 1.88 -6.19
N ARG A 85 9.08 0.95 -7.11
CA ARG A 85 8.02 0.17 -7.72
C ARG A 85 7.39 -0.77 -6.71
N HIS A 86 6.06 -0.78 -6.68
CA HIS A 86 5.27 -1.66 -5.83
C HIS A 86 4.13 -2.31 -6.61
N ILE A 87 3.81 -3.55 -6.26
CA ILE A 87 2.66 -4.29 -6.75
C ILE A 87 1.47 -3.99 -5.83
N VAL A 88 0.38 -3.53 -6.42
CA VAL A 88 -0.93 -3.39 -5.78
C VAL A 88 -1.50 -4.80 -5.57
N PRO A 89 -1.74 -5.24 -4.32
CA PRO A 89 -2.08 -6.64 -4.05
C PRO A 89 -3.41 -7.09 -4.66
N GLU A 90 -4.39 -6.20 -4.71
CA GLU A 90 -5.71 -6.45 -5.29
C GLU A 90 -6.37 -5.13 -5.69
N LEU A 91 -7.22 -5.16 -6.72
CA LEU A 91 -8.06 -4.03 -7.12
C LEU A 91 -9.35 -4.02 -6.31
N ARG A 92 -9.88 -2.82 -6.06
CA ARG A 92 -11.15 -2.60 -5.38
C ARG A 92 -11.92 -1.47 -6.04
N GLU A 93 -13.24 -1.54 -5.94
CA GLU A 93 -14.13 -0.45 -6.35
C GLU A 93 -13.87 0.82 -5.52
N ASP A 94 -13.96 0.70 -4.20
CA ASP A 94 -13.75 1.81 -3.27
C ASP A 94 -13.05 1.34 -2.00
N GLY A 95 -12.46 2.29 -1.27
CA GLY A 95 -12.04 2.13 0.11
C GLY A 95 -10.53 1.98 0.28
N LEU A 96 -10.14 1.47 1.45
CA LEU A 96 -8.74 1.43 1.88
C LEU A 96 -8.20 -0.01 1.88
N LEU A 97 -6.96 -0.17 1.42
CA LEU A 97 -6.21 -1.41 1.54
C LEU A 97 -4.87 -1.12 2.19
N ILE A 98 -4.51 -1.83 3.24
CA ILE A 98 -3.19 -1.74 3.87
C ILE A 98 -2.57 -3.12 3.81
N ASN A 99 -1.38 -3.24 3.23
CA ASN A 99 -0.62 -4.49 3.24
C ASN A 99 0.55 -4.38 4.22
N ILE A 100 0.52 -5.19 5.29
CA ILE A 100 1.44 -5.03 6.43
C ILE A 100 2.91 -5.27 6.04
N PRO A 101 3.30 -6.43 5.45
CA PRO A 101 4.70 -6.66 5.09
C PRO A 101 5.22 -5.63 4.10
N GLN A 102 4.34 -5.17 3.21
CA GLN A 102 4.65 -4.17 2.19
C GLN A 102 4.79 -2.74 2.73
N ARG A 103 4.20 -2.45 3.90
CA ARG A 103 4.16 -1.10 4.50
C ARG A 103 3.59 -0.06 3.54
N MET A 104 2.56 -0.44 2.80
CA MET A 104 1.83 0.44 1.88
C MET A 104 0.34 0.49 2.23
N LEU A 105 -0.23 1.69 2.10
CA LEU A 105 -1.65 1.96 2.11
C LEU A 105 -2.07 2.40 0.70
N TYR A 106 -3.16 1.82 0.20
CA TYR A 106 -3.79 2.14 -1.06
C TYR A 106 -5.19 2.68 -0.80
N TYR A 107 -5.56 3.73 -1.51
CA TYR A 107 -6.90 4.31 -1.52
C TYR A 107 -7.50 4.15 -2.91
N PHE A 108 -8.64 3.47 -2.99
CA PHE A 108 -9.40 3.26 -4.21
C PHE A 108 -10.67 4.11 -4.21
N HIS A 109 -11.01 4.63 -5.38
CA HIS A 109 -12.26 5.31 -5.63
C HIS A 109 -12.72 5.05 -7.07
N ASP A 110 -13.97 4.63 -7.26
CA ASP A 110 -14.55 4.34 -8.58
C ASP A 110 -13.69 3.39 -9.45
N TRP A 111 -13.15 2.32 -8.85
CA TRP A 111 -12.24 1.33 -9.46
C TRP A 111 -10.85 1.87 -9.85
N GLU A 112 -10.56 3.13 -9.53
CA GLU A 112 -9.24 3.74 -9.74
C GLU A 112 -8.44 3.72 -8.45
N LEU A 113 -7.13 3.47 -8.57
CA LEU A 113 -6.20 3.70 -7.48
C LEU A 113 -5.94 5.20 -7.36
N ALA A 114 -6.72 5.87 -6.52
CA ALA A 114 -6.64 7.31 -6.30
C ALA A 114 -5.33 7.74 -5.63
N ALA A 115 -4.80 6.91 -4.71
CA ALA A 115 -3.50 7.18 -4.07
C ALA A 115 -2.85 5.94 -3.46
N ALA A 116 -1.53 5.99 -3.32
CA ALA A 116 -0.74 5.00 -2.59
C ALA A 116 0.31 5.70 -1.72
N TYR A 117 0.46 5.24 -0.47
CA TYR A 117 1.29 5.88 0.54
C TYR A 117 2.14 4.86 1.30
N PRO A 118 3.44 5.14 1.50
CA PRO A 118 4.23 4.45 2.51
C PRO A 118 3.66 4.67 3.90
N VAL A 119 3.64 3.61 4.73
CA VAL A 119 3.14 3.68 6.09
C VAL A 119 4.14 3.14 7.12
N GLY A 120 4.09 3.69 8.33
CA GLY A 120 4.71 3.10 9.51
C GLY A 120 3.72 2.19 10.24
N LEU A 121 4.16 1.01 10.67
CA LEU A 121 3.29 -0.03 11.23
C LEU A 121 3.79 -0.53 12.59
N GLY A 122 3.01 -1.42 13.21
CA GLY A 122 3.27 -1.95 14.54
C GLY A 122 4.55 -2.77 14.60
N LYS A 123 5.36 -2.57 15.66
CA LYS A 123 6.51 -3.44 15.95
C LYS A 123 6.06 -4.89 16.22
N PRO A 124 6.92 -5.91 16.07
CA PRO A 124 6.53 -7.31 16.34
C PRO A 124 5.93 -7.55 17.73
N SER A 125 6.39 -6.83 18.76
CA SER A 125 5.83 -6.91 20.12
C SER A 125 4.47 -6.20 20.29
N TRP A 126 4.03 -5.44 19.28
CA TRP A 126 2.74 -4.77 19.25
C TRP A 126 2.23 -4.65 17.80
N PRO A 127 1.81 -5.78 17.21
CA PRO A 127 1.56 -5.87 15.78
C PRO A 127 0.34 -5.04 15.38
N THR A 128 0.36 -4.53 14.15
CA THR A 128 -0.86 -3.99 13.52
C THR A 128 -1.83 -5.15 13.26
N PRO A 129 -3.09 -5.07 13.70
CA PRO A 129 -4.05 -6.14 13.48
C PRO A 129 -4.45 -6.24 12.00
N ALA A 130 -4.61 -7.47 11.52
CA ALA A 130 -5.19 -7.75 10.21
C ALA A 130 -6.72 -7.85 10.31
N GLY A 131 -7.43 -7.61 9.21
CA GLY A 131 -8.89 -7.74 9.12
C GLY A 131 -9.57 -6.53 8.50
N GLY A 132 -10.89 -6.65 8.31
CA GLY A 132 -11.74 -5.55 7.82
C GLY A 132 -11.95 -4.47 8.88
N PHE A 133 -12.12 -3.23 8.43
CA PHE A 133 -12.42 -2.09 9.28
C PHE A 133 -13.31 -1.06 8.59
N SER A 134 -13.86 -0.15 9.37
CA SER A 134 -14.42 1.11 8.89
C SER A 134 -13.83 2.30 9.64
N VAL A 135 -13.82 3.47 8.99
CA VAL A 135 -13.45 4.73 9.62
C VAL A 135 -14.60 5.21 10.48
N ILE A 136 -14.46 5.13 11.80
CA ILE A 136 -15.51 5.48 12.76
C ILE A 136 -15.36 6.91 13.30
N ASP A 137 -14.16 7.48 13.21
CA ASP A 137 -13.82 8.79 13.75
C ASP A 137 -12.86 9.54 12.81
N LYS A 138 -13.01 10.86 12.71
CA LYS A 138 -12.21 11.73 11.84
C LYS A 138 -11.97 13.06 12.55
N VAL A 139 -10.76 13.27 13.06
CA VAL A 139 -10.43 14.38 13.96
C VAL A 139 -9.13 15.05 13.53
N ALA A 140 -9.18 16.38 13.36
CA ALA A 140 -7.99 17.22 13.24
C ALA A 140 -7.54 17.69 14.64
N ASN A 141 -6.23 17.87 14.83
CA ASN A 141 -5.60 18.34 16.06
C ASN A 141 -6.08 17.59 17.30
N LYS A 142 -5.97 16.25 17.27
CA LYS A 142 -6.44 15.39 18.36
C LYS A 142 -5.45 15.39 19.53
N THR A 143 -5.93 15.66 20.75
CA THR A 143 -5.16 15.35 21.97
C THR A 143 -4.93 13.85 22.06
N TRP A 144 -3.66 13.45 22.20
CA TRP A 144 -3.32 12.06 22.42
C TRP A 144 -3.46 11.73 23.90
N ARG A 145 -4.47 10.94 24.25
CA ARG A 145 -4.58 10.32 25.58
C ARG A 145 -3.75 9.06 25.57
N VAL A 146 -2.63 9.08 26.30
CA VAL A 146 -1.64 8.00 26.26
C VAL A 146 -2.23 6.73 26.88
N PRO A 147 -2.30 5.60 26.16
CA PRO A 147 -2.78 4.33 26.72
C PRO A 147 -1.98 3.90 27.95
N LYS A 148 -2.63 3.21 28.89
CA LYS A 148 -1.99 2.74 30.14
C LYS A 148 -0.80 1.81 29.89
N SER A 149 -0.87 0.99 28.86
CA SER A 149 0.23 0.11 28.43
C SER A 149 1.47 0.90 27.97
N ILE A 150 1.29 1.99 27.23
CA ILE A 150 2.40 2.88 26.82
C ILE A 150 2.96 3.64 28.02
N GLN A 151 2.10 4.09 28.93
CA GLN A 151 2.55 4.71 30.19
C GLN A 151 3.42 3.75 31.01
N GLU A 152 3.08 2.46 31.03
CA GLU A 152 3.84 1.43 31.73
C GLU A 152 5.19 1.14 31.06
N GLU A 153 5.23 1.07 29.72
CA GLU A 153 6.48 0.98 28.95
C GLU A 153 7.41 2.17 29.27
N MET A 154 6.90 3.40 29.25
CA MET A 154 7.66 4.60 29.62
C MET A 154 8.28 4.46 31.01
N ARG A 155 7.53 3.99 32.01
CA ARG A 155 8.06 3.80 33.38
C ARG A 155 9.19 2.77 33.43
N ARG A 156 9.04 1.66 32.69
CA ARG A 156 10.07 0.60 32.61
C ARG A 156 11.36 1.09 31.97
N GLU A 157 11.24 2.02 31.02
CA GLU A 157 12.38 2.67 30.36
C GLU A 157 12.96 3.85 31.16
N GLY A 158 12.48 4.09 32.38
CA GLY A 158 12.94 5.19 33.24
C GLY A 158 12.44 6.57 32.80
N GLN A 159 11.45 6.64 31.91
CA GLN A 159 10.83 7.88 31.44
C GLN A 159 9.63 8.26 32.31
N ALA A 160 9.38 9.57 32.43
CA ALA A 160 8.18 10.06 33.08
C ALA A 160 6.95 9.74 32.22
N ALA A 161 6.02 8.94 32.77
CA ALA A 161 4.80 8.58 32.07
C ALA A 161 3.92 9.81 31.84
N LYS A 162 3.69 10.14 30.57
CA LYS A 162 2.73 11.17 30.15
C LYS A 162 1.33 10.55 30.12
N THR A 163 0.33 11.25 30.64
CA THR A 163 -1.08 10.81 30.56
C THR A 163 -1.77 11.35 29.32
N GLU A 164 -1.34 12.51 28.85
CA GLU A 164 -1.81 13.14 27.63
C GLU A 164 -0.72 13.98 26.96
N VAL A 165 -0.85 14.15 25.65
CA VAL A 165 -0.04 15.07 24.85
C VAL A 165 -0.99 15.94 24.04
N PRO A 166 -0.98 17.27 24.22
CA PRO A 166 -1.87 18.17 23.50
C PRO A 166 -1.53 18.21 22.01
N PRO A 167 -2.39 18.78 21.15
CA PRO A 167 -2.07 19.02 19.76
C PRO A 167 -0.84 19.93 19.63
N GLY A 168 0.01 19.67 18.63
CA GLY A 168 1.24 20.43 18.41
C GLY A 168 2.33 19.59 17.75
N PHE A 169 3.51 20.20 17.57
CA PHE A 169 4.66 19.57 16.91
C PHE A 169 5.10 18.26 17.57
N ASP A 170 5.02 18.17 18.90
CA ASP A 170 5.44 17.00 19.66
C ASP A 170 4.37 15.91 19.77
N ASN A 171 3.17 16.12 19.23
CA ASN A 171 2.10 15.13 19.32
C ASN A 171 2.38 13.97 18.35
N PRO A 172 2.57 12.73 18.83
CA PRO A 172 2.91 11.60 17.97
C PRO A 172 1.77 11.15 17.06
N LEU A 173 0.54 11.64 17.28
CA LEU A 173 -0.57 11.43 16.34
C LEU A 173 -0.50 12.37 15.12
N GLY A 174 0.37 13.37 15.14
CA GLY A 174 0.40 14.43 14.14
C GLY A 174 -0.89 15.26 14.13
N LYS A 175 -1.16 15.91 13.00
CA LYS A 175 -2.28 16.85 12.82
C LYS A 175 -3.63 16.16 12.57
N TYR A 176 -3.63 14.95 12.01
CA TYR A 176 -4.84 14.30 11.52
C TYR A 176 -4.94 12.87 12.03
N TRP A 177 -6.16 12.49 12.44
CA TRP A 177 -6.49 11.19 12.99
C TRP A 177 -7.75 10.62 12.32
N LEU A 178 -7.64 9.41 11.80
CA LEU A 178 -8.75 8.58 11.33
C LEU A 178 -8.85 7.37 12.26
N GLY A 179 -9.84 7.37 13.16
CA GLY A 179 -10.08 6.25 14.09
C GLY A 179 -10.79 5.12 13.38
N LEU A 180 -10.31 3.89 13.59
CA LEU A 180 -10.87 2.69 12.96
C LEU A 180 -11.82 1.96 13.92
N SER A 181 -12.72 1.14 13.35
CA SER A 181 -13.56 0.19 14.12
C SER A 181 -12.76 -0.88 14.87
N LEU A 182 -11.45 -0.95 14.63
CA LEU A 182 -10.50 -1.81 15.34
C LEU A 182 -10.10 -1.15 16.67
N THR A 183 -10.16 -1.92 17.75
CA THR A 183 -9.95 -1.44 19.12
C THR A 183 -8.62 -0.69 19.26
N SER A 184 -8.70 0.62 19.57
CA SER A 184 -7.55 1.50 19.81
C SER A 184 -6.58 1.66 18.62
N ILE A 185 -7.04 1.39 17.40
CA ILE A 185 -6.23 1.58 16.18
C ILE A 185 -6.74 2.79 15.39
N GLY A 186 -5.80 3.53 14.81
CA GLY A 186 -6.08 4.62 13.89
C GLY A 186 -5.05 4.69 12.78
N ILE A 187 -5.44 5.38 11.70
CA ILE A 187 -4.56 5.89 10.67
C ILE A 187 -4.29 7.36 11.00
N HIS A 188 -3.04 7.75 11.15
CA HIS A 188 -2.72 9.09 11.63
C HIS A 188 -1.38 9.61 11.11
N GLY A 189 -1.13 10.91 11.28
CA GLY A 189 0.17 11.51 10.95
C GLY A 189 1.25 11.11 11.94
N THR A 190 2.40 11.79 11.95
CA THR A 190 3.42 11.53 12.96
C THR A 190 4.28 12.78 13.18
N SER A 191 4.77 12.97 14.39
CA SER A 191 5.83 13.95 14.68
C SER A 191 7.23 13.43 14.32
N ALA A 192 7.35 12.15 13.94
CA ALA A 192 8.59 11.51 13.51
C ALA A 192 8.45 10.93 12.09
N PRO A 193 8.52 11.75 11.02
CA PRO A 193 8.31 11.30 9.64
C PRO A 193 9.30 10.23 9.18
N ALA A 194 10.52 10.20 9.73
CA ALA A 194 11.50 9.13 9.45
C ALA A 194 11.10 7.76 10.02
N SER A 195 10.03 7.67 10.82
CA SER A 195 9.46 6.39 11.28
C SER A 195 8.54 5.72 10.24
N ILE A 196 8.22 6.42 9.15
CA ILE A 196 7.42 5.87 8.05
C ILE A 196 8.24 4.82 7.30
N TYR A 197 7.55 3.81 6.77
CA TYR A 197 8.15 2.64 6.15
C TYR A 197 8.99 1.78 7.12
N LEU A 198 8.72 1.87 8.43
CA LEU A 198 9.30 1.05 9.49
C LEU A 198 8.22 0.43 10.41
N PHE A 199 8.58 -0.60 11.16
CA PHE A 199 7.74 -1.25 12.17
C PHE A 199 8.05 -0.72 13.58
N GLN A 200 7.63 0.50 13.88
CA GLN A 200 7.94 1.20 15.15
C GLN A 200 6.72 1.62 15.97
N SER A 201 5.51 1.47 15.45
CA SER A 201 4.30 1.89 16.17
C SER A 201 3.85 0.84 17.20
N HIS A 202 2.86 1.22 18.01
CA HIS A 202 2.15 0.33 18.93
C HIS A 202 0.85 -0.21 18.28
N GLY A 203 0.93 -0.55 16.99
CA GLY A 203 -0.16 -1.13 16.20
C GLY A 203 -0.89 -0.15 15.26
N CYS A 204 -0.85 1.16 15.54
CA CYS A 204 -1.44 2.17 14.65
C CYS A 204 -0.69 2.31 13.32
N ILE A 205 -1.39 2.81 12.31
CA ILE A 205 -0.85 3.06 10.98
C ILE A 205 -0.44 4.54 10.90
N ARG A 206 0.85 4.79 10.71
CA ARG A 206 1.41 6.14 10.61
C ARG A 206 1.57 6.50 9.14
N LEU A 207 1.22 7.71 8.76
CA LEU A 207 1.54 8.31 7.47
C LEU A 207 2.45 9.52 7.67
N HIS A 208 3.17 9.88 6.60
CA HIS A 208 3.87 11.16 6.55
C HIS A 208 2.85 12.31 6.75
N PRO A 209 3.23 13.43 7.40
CA PRO A 209 2.32 14.56 7.63
C PRO A 209 1.55 15.05 6.39
N ASP A 210 2.23 15.17 5.25
CA ASP A 210 1.61 15.60 3.98
C ASP A 210 0.62 14.55 3.44
N ASP A 211 0.96 13.27 3.60
CA ASP A 211 0.18 12.16 3.06
C ASP A 211 -1.11 11.94 3.86
N ILE A 212 -1.04 12.05 5.20
CA ILE A 212 -2.25 12.02 6.02
C ILE A 212 -3.13 13.24 5.77
N GLU A 213 -2.57 14.42 5.47
CA GLU A 213 -3.36 15.60 5.14
C GLU A 213 -4.15 15.39 3.84
N ALA A 214 -3.50 14.88 2.81
CA ALA A 214 -4.14 14.54 1.53
C ALA A 214 -5.21 13.45 1.69
N LEU A 215 -4.90 12.37 2.42
CA LEU A 215 -5.85 11.28 2.67
C LEU A 215 -7.04 11.76 3.52
N PHE A 216 -6.78 12.54 4.57
CA PHE A 216 -7.82 13.08 5.45
C PHE A 216 -8.79 14.00 4.70
N ALA A 217 -8.34 14.72 3.67
CA ALA A 217 -9.23 15.54 2.85
C ALA A 217 -10.23 14.70 2.04
N GLN A 218 -9.86 13.48 1.64
CA GLN A 218 -10.64 12.62 0.74
C GLN A 218 -11.52 11.61 1.50
N ILE A 219 -11.07 11.11 2.65
CA ILE A 219 -11.75 10.03 3.37
C ILE A 219 -12.88 10.55 4.26
N GLU A 220 -14.07 9.96 4.14
CA GLU A 220 -15.21 10.23 5.02
C GLU A 220 -15.38 9.17 6.11
N ARG A 221 -16.16 9.49 7.15
CA ARG A 221 -16.60 8.49 8.12
C ARG A 221 -17.47 7.46 7.40
N GLY A 222 -17.28 6.19 7.73
CA GLY A 222 -17.99 5.08 7.09
C GLY A 222 -17.22 4.42 5.95
N VAL A 223 -16.19 5.07 5.39
CA VAL A 223 -15.27 4.42 4.43
C VAL A 223 -14.74 3.13 5.05
N THR A 224 -14.82 2.05 4.29
CA THR A 224 -14.36 0.73 4.70
C THR A 224 -12.96 0.45 4.16
N GLY A 225 -12.32 -0.55 4.74
CA GLY A 225 -11.07 -1.05 4.23
C GLY A 225 -10.70 -2.37 4.86
N SER A 226 -9.52 -2.86 4.49
CA SER A 226 -8.94 -4.03 5.13
C SER A 226 -7.44 -3.92 5.27
N ILE A 227 -6.94 -4.57 6.31
CA ILE A 227 -5.52 -4.74 6.58
C ILE A 227 -5.20 -6.21 6.29
N ILE A 228 -4.38 -6.43 5.27
CA ILE A 228 -3.96 -7.76 4.81
C ILE A 228 -2.50 -8.04 5.18
N TYR A 229 -2.11 -9.29 5.00
CA TYR A 229 -0.76 -9.75 5.28
C TYR A 229 -0.26 -10.60 4.11
N VAL A 230 0.25 -9.95 3.07
CA VAL A 230 0.72 -10.59 1.84
C VAL A 230 2.17 -10.16 1.57
N PRO A 231 3.17 -10.95 1.97
CA PRO A 231 4.58 -10.61 1.79
C PRO A 231 5.17 -11.03 0.45
N LEU A 232 4.49 -11.87 -0.33
CA LEU A 232 4.92 -12.29 -1.66
C LEU A 232 3.87 -11.91 -2.69
N LEU A 233 4.27 -11.13 -3.69
CA LEU A 233 3.42 -10.59 -4.73
C LEU A 233 4.04 -10.91 -6.09
N LEU A 234 3.18 -11.22 -7.06
CA LEU A 234 3.52 -11.50 -8.45
C LEU A 234 2.53 -10.78 -9.36
N THR A 235 3.01 -10.08 -10.38
CA THR A 235 2.13 -9.48 -11.39
C THR A 235 2.79 -9.45 -12.77
N GLU A 236 1.98 -9.46 -13.81
CA GLU A 236 2.39 -9.09 -15.16
C GLU A 236 1.90 -7.67 -15.45
N SER A 237 2.79 -6.80 -15.89
CA SER A 237 2.48 -5.44 -16.34
C SER A 237 3.24 -5.14 -17.62
N GLU A 238 2.51 -4.70 -18.65
CA GLU A 238 3.08 -4.32 -19.95
C GLU A 238 3.96 -5.40 -20.58
N GLY A 239 3.57 -6.68 -20.44
CA GLY A 239 4.30 -7.84 -20.97
C GLY A 239 5.51 -8.27 -20.13
N ARG A 240 5.77 -7.59 -19.01
CA ARG A 240 6.89 -7.85 -18.10
C ARG A 240 6.38 -8.41 -16.77
N ILE A 241 7.12 -9.33 -16.18
CA ILE A 241 6.75 -10.01 -14.94
C ILE A 241 7.56 -9.43 -13.79
N PHE A 242 6.85 -9.06 -12.72
CA PHE A 242 7.41 -8.48 -11.52
C PHE A 242 7.11 -9.34 -10.30
N ILE A 243 8.12 -9.50 -9.44
CA ILE A 243 7.97 -10.09 -8.11
C ILE A 243 8.34 -9.05 -7.08
N GLU A 244 7.56 -8.98 -6.01
CA GLU A 244 7.88 -8.20 -4.82
C GLU A 244 7.81 -9.11 -3.60
N ALA A 245 8.93 -9.23 -2.88
CA ALA A 245 9.05 -10.08 -1.70
C ALA A 245 9.45 -9.24 -0.49
N HIS A 246 8.79 -9.51 0.63
CA HIS A 246 9.00 -8.85 1.92
C HIS A 246 9.36 -9.85 3.00
N GLN A 247 10.02 -9.37 4.04
CA GLN A 247 10.24 -10.16 5.24
C GLN A 247 8.90 -10.45 5.95
N ASP A 248 8.76 -11.68 6.44
CA ASP A 248 7.62 -12.08 7.27
C ASP A 248 7.81 -11.58 8.72
N ILE A 249 7.58 -10.28 8.91
CA ILE A 249 7.85 -9.55 10.15
C ILE A 249 7.12 -10.09 11.39
N TYR A 250 5.97 -10.75 11.19
CA TYR A 250 5.13 -11.34 12.24
C TYR A 250 5.13 -12.88 12.23
N HIS A 251 5.98 -13.53 11.43
CA HIS A 251 6.12 -14.99 11.36
C HIS A 251 4.80 -15.73 11.07
N LYS A 252 4.01 -15.23 10.10
CA LYS A 252 2.69 -15.75 9.76
C LYS A 252 2.66 -16.66 8.53
N VAL A 253 3.57 -16.48 7.57
CA VAL A 253 3.47 -17.13 6.26
C VAL A 253 4.86 -17.45 5.71
N ASP A 254 4.95 -18.54 4.95
CA ASP A 254 6.18 -18.89 4.27
C ASP A 254 6.41 -17.97 3.05
N VAL A 255 7.65 -17.51 2.90
CA VAL A 255 8.12 -16.71 1.75
C VAL A 255 9.27 -17.48 1.14
N SER A 256 8.92 -18.43 0.28
CA SER A 256 9.81 -19.44 -0.29
C SER A 256 9.67 -19.55 -1.80
N LEU A 257 10.64 -20.21 -2.43
CA LEU A 257 10.63 -20.48 -3.86
C LEU A 257 9.44 -21.35 -4.26
N SER A 258 9.09 -22.37 -3.46
CA SER A 258 7.95 -23.24 -3.74
C SER A 258 6.62 -22.49 -3.76
N ALA A 259 6.42 -21.53 -2.83
CA ALA A 259 5.24 -20.69 -2.83
C ALA A 259 5.17 -19.80 -4.08
N LEU A 260 6.31 -19.28 -4.53
CA LEU A 260 6.40 -18.50 -5.76
C LEU A 260 6.13 -19.36 -7.01
N GLU A 261 6.65 -20.58 -7.06
CA GLU A 261 6.41 -21.53 -8.16
C GLU A 261 4.92 -21.86 -8.31
N GLU A 262 4.22 -22.09 -7.20
CA GLU A 262 2.78 -22.29 -7.17
C GLU A 262 2.04 -21.05 -7.70
N MET A 263 2.37 -19.85 -7.22
CA MET A 263 1.77 -18.60 -7.70
C MET A 263 2.01 -18.38 -9.21
N ALA A 264 3.22 -18.65 -9.69
CA ALA A 264 3.57 -18.51 -11.10
C ALA A 264 2.85 -19.53 -11.98
N GLN A 265 2.65 -20.75 -11.48
CA GLN A 265 1.91 -21.80 -12.17
C GLN A 265 0.43 -21.41 -12.30
N ASP A 266 -0.19 -20.95 -11.21
CA ASP A 266 -1.58 -20.50 -11.19
C ASP A 266 -1.82 -19.30 -12.11
N ALA A 267 -0.82 -18.40 -12.19
CA ALA A 267 -0.86 -17.25 -13.10
C ALA A 267 -0.47 -17.59 -14.56
N MET A 268 -0.07 -18.83 -14.86
CA MET A 268 0.46 -19.25 -16.16
C MET A 268 1.68 -18.43 -16.63
N LEU A 269 2.54 -18.03 -15.69
CA LEU A 269 3.72 -17.20 -15.92
C LEU A 269 5.04 -17.97 -15.83
N SER A 270 5.05 -19.22 -15.35
CA SER A 270 6.26 -19.97 -15.02
C SER A 270 7.32 -20.03 -16.12
N ASP A 271 6.91 -20.21 -17.38
CA ASP A 271 7.82 -20.34 -18.53
C ASP A 271 8.45 -19.00 -18.97
N ARG A 272 7.95 -17.88 -18.44
CA ARG A 272 8.37 -16.53 -18.76
C ARG A 272 9.18 -15.88 -17.63
N ILE A 273 9.45 -16.61 -16.55
CA ILE A 273 10.21 -16.12 -15.39
C ILE A 273 11.68 -16.55 -15.51
N ASP A 274 12.58 -15.59 -15.34
CA ASP A 274 13.98 -15.82 -15.02
C ASP A 274 14.08 -16.25 -13.55
N TRP A 275 14.12 -17.55 -13.33
CA TRP A 275 14.14 -18.14 -11.98
C TRP A 275 15.40 -17.80 -11.18
N SER A 276 16.50 -17.42 -11.83
CA SER A 276 17.69 -16.92 -11.13
C SER A 276 17.40 -15.56 -10.51
N ARG A 277 16.81 -14.63 -11.29
CA ARG A 277 16.41 -13.32 -10.75
C ARG A 277 15.31 -13.43 -9.71
N ALA A 278 14.36 -14.34 -9.91
CA ALA A 278 13.32 -14.60 -8.92
C ALA A 278 13.89 -15.10 -7.59
N ALA A 279 14.90 -15.98 -7.62
CA ALA A 279 15.61 -16.41 -6.43
C ALA A 279 16.32 -15.24 -5.73
N ASP A 280 16.96 -14.34 -6.47
CA ASP A 280 17.58 -13.13 -5.91
C ASP A 280 16.56 -12.25 -5.17
N VAL A 281 15.35 -12.08 -5.74
CA VAL A 281 14.27 -11.31 -5.10
C VAL A 281 13.84 -11.96 -3.78
N LEU A 282 13.70 -13.29 -3.77
CA LEU A 282 13.34 -14.04 -2.56
C LEU A 282 14.45 -14.11 -1.52
N GLU A 283 15.72 -14.04 -1.91
CA GLU A 283 16.85 -13.96 -0.98
C GLU A 283 16.91 -12.58 -0.35
N LEU A 284 16.82 -11.53 -1.17
CA LEU A 284 16.97 -10.15 -0.73
C LEU A 284 15.76 -9.66 0.09
N LYS A 285 14.53 -10.06 -0.29
CA LYS A 285 13.26 -9.62 0.32
C LYS A 285 13.24 -8.11 0.56
N ASP A 286 13.69 -7.37 -0.44
CA ASP A 286 13.98 -5.94 -0.32
C ASP A 286 12.74 -5.04 -0.39
N GLY A 287 11.59 -5.64 -0.70
CA GLY A 287 10.30 -4.98 -0.71
C GLY A 287 10.09 -4.02 -1.88
N VAL A 288 10.86 -4.16 -2.96
CA VAL A 288 10.67 -3.44 -4.22
C VAL A 288 10.26 -4.43 -5.30
N ALA A 289 9.34 -4.06 -6.17
CA ALA A 289 8.93 -4.87 -7.31
C ALA A 289 10.05 -4.95 -8.35
N ARG A 290 10.64 -6.15 -8.51
CA ARG A 290 11.76 -6.40 -9.42
C ARG A 290 11.30 -7.18 -10.64
N ASP A 291 11.84 -6.78 -11.78
CA ASP A 291 11.58 -7.47 -13.04
C ASP A 291 12.32 -8.80 -13.11
N VAL A 292 11.56 -9.87 -13.33
CA VAL A 292 12.06 -11.25 -13.46
C VAL A 292 11.68 -11.84 -14.79
N THR A 293 11.43 -11.02 -15.80
CA THR A 293 11.04 -11.50 -17.14
C THR A 293 12.21 -12.24 -17.76
N LEU A 294 11.99 -13.48 -18.18
CA LEU A 294 12.93 -14.26 -18.95
C LEU A 294 13.20 -13.52 -20.26
N SER A 295 14.41 -12.99 -20.40
CA SER A 295 14.82 -12.37 -21.65
C SER A 295 14.87 -13.47 -22.70
N SER A 296 14.16 -13.30 -23.83
CA SER A 296 14.31 -14.20 -24.95
C SER A 296 15.78 -14.22 -25.35
N GLN A 297 16.49 -15.30 -25.07
CA GLN A 297 17.78 -15.53 -25.72
C GLN A 297 17.46 -15.53 -27.21
N THR A 298 17.95 -14.53 -27.94
CA THR A 298 17.96 -14.62 -29.39
C THR A 298 18.90 -15.80 -29.71
N PRO A 299 18.45 -16.83 -30.43
CA PRO A 299 19.28 -17.99 -30.75
C PRO A 299 20.55 -17.60 -31.52
#